data_AF-A0A1F9ST89-F1
#
_entry.id   AF-A0A1F9ST89-F1
#
_cell.length_a   1.000
_cell.length_b   1.000
_cell.length_c   1.000
_cell.angle_alpha   90.00
_cell.angle_beta   90.00
_cell.angle_gamma   90.00
#
_symmetry.space_group_name_H-M   'P 1'
#
loop_
_entity.id
_entity.type
_entity.pdbx_description
1 polymer ?
#
loop_
_entity_poly.entity_id
_entity_poly.type
_entity_poly.pdbx_seq_one_letter_code
_entity_poly.pdbx_strand_id
1 'polypeptide(L)'
;MSYFLFVDESGHDRKLAPAEVLGGFAIRDGALWPFIQEVFELQTELFGVTYPEINAARRALRAAASKAETPVEDLEIKEIKGENFLNRRVFRKAAWFPAFAPAERRKLAELSLRQGSLADKKALSALAQAKLEYVKRLFVLCHGFKGQCLGIIVPVDALGDRKTEVLRKDYAYLFQRFFYFVDSKPSEHAGIIVFDELDKSASHILLGQMQAYYRDYQTGRERAERLVPEPFFVHSDLTIGIQVADLIAYILSWGHGFNRREIVPKARPELASLVAQIEDLRIDAHINGMHSQGVSVVYDLRTRTEKGKGNVADATKPSWIL
;
A
#
# COMPACT_ATOMS: atom_id res chain seq x y z
N MET A 1 11.79 -21.91 -1.55
CA MET A 1 11.40 -20.88 -0.55
C MET A 1 10.45 -19.91 -1.22
N SER A 2 9.55 -19.26 -0.49
CA SER A 2 8.55 -18.39 -1.10
C SER A 2 8.75 -16.92 -0.72
N TYR A 3 8.36 -16.04 -1.63
CA TYR A 3 8.19 -14.61 -1.37
C TYR A 3 6.72 -14.28 -1.40
N PHE A 4 6.21 -13.64 -0.34
CA PHE A 4 4.89 -13.07 -0.33
C PHE A 4 4.96 -11.64 -0.86
N LEU A 5 4.09 -11.29 -1.80
CA LEU A 5 3.80 -9.93 -2.20
C LEU A 5 2.42 -9.56 -1.65
N PHE A 6 2.41 -8.73 -0.62
CA PHE A 6 1.21 -8.08 -0.10
C PHE A 6 0.89 -6.88 -0.97
N VAL A 7 -0.35 -6.75 -1.43
CA VAL A 7 -0.79 -5.73 -2.37
C VAL A 7 -1.99 -5.00 -1.80
N ASP A 8 -1.94 -3.67 -1.85
CA ASP A 8 -3.07 -2.81 -1.54
C ASP A 8 -3.12 -1.59 -2.48
N GLU A 9 -4.24 -0.88 -2.46
CA GLU A 9 -4.65 0.10 -3.44
C GLU A 9 -4.99 1.43 -2.78
N SER A 10 -4.48 2.53 -3.31
CA SER A 10 -4.81 3.88 -2.85
C SER A 10 -5.26 4.77 -4.00
N GLY A 11 -6.34 5.54 -3.78
CA GLY A 11 -6.80 6.59 -4.70
C GLY A 11 -7.86 6.17 -5.73
N HIS A 12 -8.40 4.94 -5.65
CA HIS A 12 -9.39 4.42 -6.59
C HIS A 12 -10.76 5.08 -6.52
N ASP A 13 -11.07 5.76 -5.41
CA ASP A 13 -12.32 6.53 -5.26
C ASP A 13 -12.30 7.87 -6.00
N ARG A 14 -11.13 8.27 -6.56
CA ARG A 14 -10.88 9.46 -7.39
C ARG A 14 -11.41 10.78 -6.84
N LYS A 15 -11.62 10.89 -5.53
CA LYS A 15 -12.15 12.14 -4.97
C LYS A 15 -11.09 13.23 -5.02
N LEU A 16 -9.93 12.97 -4.41
CA LEU A 16 -8.91 13.99 -4.19
C LEU A 16 -7.48 13.49 -4.39
N ALA A 17 -7.23 12.19 -4.47
CA ALA A 17 -5.88 11.65 -4.64
C ALA A 17 -5.34 11.99 -6.04
N PRO A 18 -4.06 12.39 -6.20
CA PRO A 18 -3.51 12.77 -7.49
C PRO A 18 -3.09 11.57 -8.37
N ALA A 19 -3.08 10.37 -7.80
CA ALA A 19 -2.89 9.12 -8.53
C ALA A 19 -3.61 7.95 -7.85
N GLU A 20 -4.06 7.00 -8.65
CA GLU A 20 -4.29 5.63 -8.22
C GLU A 20 -2.94 4.93 -8.08
N VAL A 21 -2.72 4.17 -7.02
CA VAL A 21 -1.49 3.42 -6.79
C VAL A 21 -1.81 2.00 -6.39
N LEU A 22 -1.17 1.04 -7.05
CA LEU A 22 -1.01 -0.33 -6.56
C LEU A 22 0.31 -0.41 -5.80
N GLY A 23 0.25 -0.45 -4.48
CA GLY A 23 1.41 -0.59 -3.61
C GLY A 23 1.69 -2.06 -3.28
N GLY A 24 2.95 -2.45 -3.25
CA GLY A 24 3.37 -3.81 -2.99
C GLY A 24 4.47 -3.90 -1.93
N PHE A 25 4.31 -4.80 -0.96
CA PHE A 25 5.34 -5.17 0.01
C PHE A 25 5.73 -6.64 -0.16
N ALA A 26 6.97 -6.88 -0.59
CA ALA A 26 7.53 -8.20 -0.80
C ALA A 26 8.42 -8.60 0.37
N ILE A 27 8.21 -9.80 0.93
CA ILE A 27 9.04 -10.34 2.01
C ILE A 27 9.15 -11.86 1.89
N ARG A 28 10.30 -12.40 2.28
CA ARG A 28 10.55 -13.85 2.29
C ARG A 28 9.72 -14.53 3.39
N ASP A 29 9.15 -15.68 3.09
CA ASP A 29 8.37 -16.52 4.02
C ASP A 29 9.00 -16.67 5.42
N GLY A 30 10.26 -17.08 5.51
CA GLY A 30 10.97 -17.28 6.78
C GLY A 30 11.36 -16.00 7.52
N ALA A 31 11.15 -14.81 6.92
CA ALA A 31 11.36 -13.52 7.58
C ALA A 31 10.04 -12.88 8.04
N LEU A 32 8.89 -13.35 7.52
CA LEU A 32 7.60 -12.73 7.75
C LEU A 32 7.16 -12.76 9.22
N TRP A 33 7.25 -13.91 9.89
CA TRP A 33 6.81 -14.01 11.27
C TRP A 33 7.67 -13.18 12.24
N PRO A 34 9.01 -13.27 12.22
CA PRO A 34 9.86 -12.39 13.03
C PRO A 34 9.60 -10.89 12.76
N PHE A 35 9.39 -10.51 11.49
CA PHE A 35 9.02 -9.14 11.14
C PHE A 35 7.70 -8.71 11.81
N ILE A 36 6.66 -9.56 11.76
CA ILE A 36 5.37 -9.29 12.40
C ILE A 36 5.55 -9.07 13.91
N GLN A 37 6.37 -9.89 14.58
CA GLN A 37 6.65 -9.75 16.00
C GLN A 37 7.28 -8.39 16.33
N GLU A 38 8.32 -8.00 15.60
CA GLU A 38 8.99 -6.70 15.76
C GLU A 38 8.06 -5.52 15.48
N VAL A 39 7.12 -5.65 14.55
CA VAL A 39 6.09 -4.63 14.31
C VAL A 39 5.15 -4.50 15.52
N PHE A 40 4.76 -5.59 16.17
CA PHE A 40 3.95 -5.52 17.39
C PHE A 40 4.73 -4.96 18.59
N GLU A 41 6.02 -5.27 18.70
CA GLU A 41 6.90 -4.65 19.69
C GLU A 41 7.02 -3.14 19.45
N LEU A 42 7.19 -2.72 18.19
CA LEU A 42 7.19 -1.30 17.80
C LEU A 42 5.87 -0.60 18.15
N GLN A 43 4.73 -1.26 17.94
CA GLN A 43 3.42 -0.73 18.36
C GLN A 43 3.37 -0.54 19.88
N THR A 44 3.78 -1.54 20.66
CA THR A 44 3.80 -1.46 22.12
C THR A 44 4.73 -0.35 22.61
N GLU A 45 5.90 -0.21 21.97
CA GLU A 45 6.87 0.83 22.32
C GLU A 45 6.32 2.24 22.06
N LEU A 46 5.66 2.48 20.93
CA LEU A 46 5.23 3.82 20.53
C LEU A 46 3.83 4.19 21.04
N PHE A 47 2.94 3.21 21.16
CA PHE A 47 1.53 3.40 21.51
C PHE A 47 1.16 2.87 22.88
N GLY A 48 2.03 2.10 23.55
CA GLY A 48 1.76 1.47 24.84
C GLY A 48 0.88 0.22 24.76
N VAL A 49 0.36 -0.12 23.58
CA VAL A 49 -0.61 -1.18 23.34
C VAL A 49 -0.58 -1.53 21.85
N THR A 50 -0.95 -2.76 21.50
CA THR A 50 -1.10 -3.15 20.09
C THR A 50 -2.48 -2.78 19.55
N TYR A 51 -2.59 -2.56 18.25
CA TYR A 51 -3.88 -2.31 17.61
C TYR A 51 -4.84 -3.51 17.73
N PRO A 52 -4.40 -4.77 17.53
CA PRO A 52 -5.22 -5.95 17.80
C PRO A 52 -5.81 -5.97 19.22
N GLU A 53 -5.01 -5.63 20.26
CA GLU A 53 -5.49 -5.56 21.64
C GLU A 53 -6.58 -4.51 21.83
N ILE A 54 -6.38 -3.29 21.31
CA ILE A 54 -7.41 -2.22 21.36
C ILE A 54 -8.70 -2.68 20.68
N ASN A 55 -8.58 -3.32 19.52
CA ASN A 55 -9.74 -3.76 18.74
C ASN A 55 -10.47 -4.93 19.40
N ALA A 56 -9.75 -5.86 20.01
CA ALA A 56 -10.36 -6.94 20.80
C ALA A 56 -11.20 -6.36 21.95
N ALA A 57 -10.67 -5.39 22.70
CA ALA A 57 -11.41 -4.72 23.77
C ALA A 57 -12.66 -3.99 23.25
N ARG A 58 -12.56 -3.30 22.12
CA ARG A 58 -13.70 -2.61 21.49
C ARG A 58 -14.77 -3.58 20.99
N ARG A 59 -14.39 -4.70 20.38
CA ARG A 59 -15.33 -5.75 19.95
C ARG A 59 -16.07 -6.35 21.14
N ALA A 60 -15.38 -6.59 22.26
CA ALA A 60 -16.01 -7.07 23.49
C ALA A 60 -17.03 -6.06 24.05
N LEU A 61 -16.67 -4.77 24.10
CA LEU A 61 -17.58 -3.71 24.52
C LEU A 61 -18.79 -3.58 23.58
N ARG A 62 -18.58 -3.68 22.26
CA ARG A 62 -19.67 -3.65 21.26
C ARG A 62 -20.60 -4.85 21.41
N ALA A 63 -20.06 -6.05 21.63
CA ALA A 63 -20.86 -7.24 21.89
C ALA A 63 -21.72 -7.08 23.16
N ALA A 64 -21.18 -6.46 24.21
CA ALA A 64 -21.93 -6.14 25.42
C ALA A 64 -23.01 -5.06 25.20
N ALA A 65 -22.68 -3.98 24.48
CA ALA A 65 -23.59 -2.86 24.23
C ALA A 65 -24.72 -3.19 23.24
N SER A 66 -24.49 -4.08 22.27
CA SER A 66 -25.52 -4.55 21.33
C SER A 66 -26.70 -5.25 22.02
N LYS A 67 -26.53 -5.68 23.27
CA LYS A 67 -27.59 -6.24 24.11
C LYS A 67 -28.42 -5.17 24.86
N ALA A 68 -28.04 -3.88 24.79
CA ALA A 68 -28.53 -2.82 25.66
C ALA A 68 -29.12 -1.60 24.92
N GLU A 69 -29.46 -1.70 23.62
CA GLU A 69 -30.06 -0.60 22.80
C GLU A 69 -29.34 0.76 22.89
N THR A 70 -28.05 0.77 23.22
CA THR A 70 -27.27 2.01 23.36
C THR A 70 -26.52 2.33 22.07
N PRO A 71 -26.48 3.60 21.58
CA PRO A 71 -25.76 3.96 20.36
C PRO A 71 -24.26 3.64 20.47
N VAL A 72 -23.71 2.97 19.46
CA VAL A 72 -22.36 2.36 19.46
C VAL A 72 -21.34 3.12 18.60
N GLU A 73 -21.54 4.43 18.37
CA GLU A 73 -20.70 5.20 17.45
C GLU A 73 -19.23 5.33 17.91
N ASP A 74 -18.94 5.32 19.22
CA ASP A 74 -17.58 5.46 19.76
C ASP A 74 -16.74 4.15 19.80
N LEU A 75 -17.27 3.02 19.30
CA LEU A 75 -16.61 1.70 19.33
C LEU A 75 -16.08 1.23 17.97
N GLU A 76 -15.87 2.14 17.03
CA GLU A 76 -15.29 1.82 15.72
C GLU A 76 -13.94 1.10 15.85
N ILE A 77 -13.70 0.09 15.02
CA ILE A 77 -12.43 -0.65 14.99
C ILE A 77 -11.33 0.31 14.50
N LYS A 78 -10.22 0.39 15.25
CA LYS A 78 -9.10 1.25 14.90
C LYS A 78 -8.16 0.49 13.96
N GLU A 79 -7.75 1.13 12.89
CA GLU A 79 -6.85 0.51 11.92
C GLU A 79 -5.63 1.39 11.66
N ILE A 80 -4.49 0.73 11.41
CA ILE A 80 -3.30 1.38 10.88
C ILE A 80 -3.49 1.48 9.36
N LYS A 81 -3.86 2.68 8.91
CA LYS A 81 -3.97 3.02 7.49
C LYS A 81 -3.22 4.30 7.17
N GLY A 82 -2.70 4.42 5.96
CA GLY A 82 -2.02 5.60 5.44
C GLY A 82 -2.88 6.85 5.58
N GLU A 83 -4.17 6.77 5.25
CA GLU A 83 -5.08 7.90 5.46
C GLU A 83 -5.25 8.28 6.93
N ASN A 84 -5.17 7.33 7.86
CA ASN A 84 -5.35 7.55 9.30
C ASN A 84 -4.08 8.00 10.01
N PHE A 85 -2.91 7.69 9.44
CA PHE A 85 -1.60 7.97 10.01
C PHE A 85 -0.91 9.15 9.35
N LEU A 86 -1.22 9.43 8.08
CA LEU A 86 -0.46 10.36 7.25
C LEU A 86 -1.34 11.43 6.60
N ASN A 87 -2.60 11.59 6.99
CA ASN A 87 -3.38 12.75 6.56
C ASN A 87 -2.82 14.07 7.13
N ARG A 88 -3.16 15.19 6.48
CA ARG A 88 -2.69 16.53 6.88
C ARG A 88 -3.07 16.92 8.32
N ARG A 89 -4.16 16.39 8.88
CA ARG A 89 -4.56 16.68 10.26
C ARG A 89 -3.59 16.02 11.25
N VAL A 90 -3.04 14.85 10.95
CA VAL A 90 -2.01 14.21 11.80
C VAL A 90 -0.77 15.09 11.90
N PHE A 91 -0.21 15.54 10.76
CA PHE A 91 0.94 16.44 10.76
C PHE A 91 0.68 17.73 11.53
N ARG A 92 -0.50 18.35 11.36
CA ARG A 92 -0.89 19.55 12.11
C ARG A 92 -0.97 19.29 13.62
N LYS A 93 -1.56 18.16 14.03
CA LYS A 93 -1.66 17.76 15.45
C LYS A 93 -0.29 17.47 16.06
N ALA A 94 0.60 16.81 15.31
CA ALA A 94 1.95 16.52 15.77
C ALA A 94 2.76 17.79 16.08
N ALA A 95 2.48 18.87 15.35
CA ALA A 95 3.10 20.18 15.53
C ALA A 95 2.46 21.07 16.61
N TRP A 96 1.40 20.63 17.30
CA TRP A 96 0.77 21.42 18.37
C TRP A 96 1.68 21.65 19.58
N PHE A 97 2.62 20.73 19.82
CA PHE A 97 3.59 20.79 20.91
C PHE A 97 4.97 20.38 20.40
N PRO A 98 6.06 20.75 21.08
CA PRO A 98 7.38 20.17 20.87
C PRO A 98 7.36 18.63 20.97
N ALA A 99 8.40 17.97 20.47
CA ALA A 99 8.51 16.52 20.58
C ALA A 99 8.48 16.09 22.05
N PHE A 100 7.53 15.21 22.41
CA PHE A 100 7.47 14.62 23.74
C PHE A 100 8.60 13.61 23.93
N ALA A 101 9.10 13.50 25.16
CA ALA A 101 10.05 12.43 25.50
C ALA A 101 9.42 11.04 25.24
N PRO A 102 10.18 10.02 24.82
CA PRO A 102 9.61 8.73 24.38
C PRO A 102 8.61 8.10 25.37
N ALA A 103 8.95 8.06 26.66
CA ALA A 103 8.08 7.50 27.70
C ALA A 103 6.78 8.30 27.90
N GLU A 104 6.87 9.64 27.87
CA GLU A 104 5.70 10.52 27.98
C GLU A 104 4.81 10.39 26.74
N ARG A 105 5.42 10.39 25.54
CA ARG A 105 4.73 10.22 24.26
C ARG A 105 3.94 8.92 24.23
N ARG A 106 4.57 7.81 24.64
CA ARG A 106 3.92 6.49 24.72
C ARG A 106 2.69 6.53 25.62
N LYS A 107 2.84 7.03 26.85
CA LYS A 107 1.75 7.11 27.84
C LYS A 107 0.57 7.93 27.33
N LEU A 108 0.85 9.09 26.73
CA LEU A 108 -0.17 9.99 26.19
C LEU A 108 -0.83 9.45 24.91
N ALA A 109 -0.07 8.77 24.05
CA ALA A 109 -0.59 8.11 22.87
C ALA A 109 -1.55 6.97 23.25
N GLU A 110 -1.17 6.15 24.23
CA GLU A 110 -2.01 5.09 24.77
C GLU A 110 -3.33 5.65 25.32
N LEU A 111 -3.23 6.72 26.13
CA LEU A 111 -4.38 7.41 26.69
C LEU A 111 -5.35 7.87 25.58
N SER A 112 -4.80 8.49 24.53
CA SER A 112 -5.60 8.93 23.38
C SER A 112 -6.24 7.77 22.62
N LEU A 113 -5.54 6.63 22.51
CA LEU A 113 -6.07 5.44 21.85
C LEU A 113 -7.24 4.83 22.63
N ARG A 114 -7.16 4.82 23.96
CA ARG A 114 -8.22 4.30 24.84
C ARG A 114 -9.41 5.25 24.96
N GLN A 115 -9.17 6.55 25.12
CA GLN A 115 -10.22 7.55 25.35
C GLN A 115 -10.91 8.08 24.08
N GLY A 116 -10.30 7.90 22.91
CA GLY A 116 -10.91 8.31 21.65
C GLY A 116 -11.17 9.81 21.58
N SER A 117 -12.44 10.19 21.35
CA SER A 117 -12.90 11.57 21.23
C SER A 117 -12.73 12.40 22.51
N LEU A 118 -12.63 11.75 23.67
CA LEU A 118 -12.45 12.39 24.98
C LEU A 118 -11.00 12.76 25.30
N ALA A 119 -10.04 12.40 24.42
CA ALA A 119 -8.63 12.69 24.63
C ALA A 119 -8.33 14.20 24.55
N ASP A 120 -7.54 14.70 25.49
CA ASP A 120 -7.14 16.11 25.49
C ASP A 120 -6.18 16.47 24.33
N LYS A 121 -5.94 17.77 24.15
CA LYS A 121 -5.10 18.27 23.06
C LYS A 121 -3.66 17.75 23.12
N LYS A 122 -3.14 17.49 24.34
CA LYS A 122 -1.77 17.00 24.56
C LYS A 122 -1.65 15.53 24.14
N ALA A 123 -2.60 14.70 24.54
CA ALA A 123 -2.72 13.29 24.17
C ALA A 123 -2.92 13.11 22.66
N LEU A 124 -3.78 13.93 22.04
CA LEU A 124 -3.98 13.92 20.59
C LEU A 124 -2.70 14.30 19.82
N SER A 125 -1.91 15.24 20.33
CA SER A 125 -0.62 15.61 19.73
C SER A 125 0.43 14.51 19.90
N ALA A 126 0.51 13.90 21.09
CA ALA A 126 1.41 12.78 21.35
C ALA A 126 1.10 11.56 20.47
N LEU A 127 -0.18 11.22 20.30
CA LEU A 127 -0.59 10.15 19.37
C LEU A 127 -0.21 10.49 17.93
N ALA A 128 -0.39 11.74 17.50
CA ALA A 128 0.01 12.16 16.16
C ALA A 128 1.53 12.06 15.96
N GLN A 129 2.35 12.47 16.93
CA GLN A 129 3.81 12.29 16.88
C GLN A 129 4.18 10.79 16.85
N ALA A 130 3.53 9.95 17.67
CA ALA A 130 3.77 8.51 17.71
C ALA A 130 3.42 7.83 16.38
N LYS A 131 2.32 8.22 15.73
CA LYS A 131 1.94 7.71 14.40
C LYS A 131 3.00 8.00 13.34
N LEU A 132 3.52 9.23 13.29
CA LEU A 132 4.56 9.60 12.33
C LEU A 132 5.87 8.87 12.60
N GLU A 133 6.23 8.70 13.87
CA GLU A 133 7.41 7.94 14.28
C GLU A 133 7.29 6.45 13.93
N TYR A 134 6.09 5.88 14.12
CA TYR A 134 5.79 4.50 13.77
C TYR A 134 6.03 4.23 12.30
N VAL A 135 5.50 5.06 11.39
CA VAL A 135 5.67 4.85 9.94
C VAL A 135 7.14 4.93 9.54
N LYS A 136 7.91 5.87 10.11
CA LYS A 136 9.35 5.97 9.84
C LYS A 136 10.09 4.70 10.28
N ARG A 137 9.87 4.27 11.53
CA ARG A 137 10.56 3.10 12.09
C ARG A 137 10.10 1.79 11.47
N LEU A 138 8.85 1.72 11.00
CA LEU A 138 8.33 0.58 10.25
C LEU A 138 9.12 0.35 8.97
N PHE A 139 9.47 1.39 8.21
CA PHE A 139 10.29 1.21 7.01
C PHE A 139 11.74 0.86 7.32
N VAL A 140 12.29 1.32 8.45
CA VAL A 140 13.59 0.82 8.95
C VAL A 140 13.52 -0.68 9.26
N LEU A 141 12.44 -1.15 9.89
CA LEU A 141 12.21 -2.58 10.11
C LEU A 141 12.07 -3.33 8.77
N CYS A 142 11.30 -2.80 7.82
CA CYS A 142 11.17 -3.38 6.48
C CYS A 142 12.55 -3.61 5.86
N HIS A 143 13.43 -2.60 5.91
CA HIS A 143 14.80 -2.72 5.42
C HIS A 143 15.61 -3.79 6.17
N GLY A 144 15.56 -3.79 7.51
CA GLY A 144 16.27 -4.75 8.35
C GLY A 144 15.88 -6.21 8.08
N PHE A 145 14.61 -6.46 7.74
CA PHE A 145 14.10 -7.78 7.35
C PHE A 145 14.25 -8.09 5.86
N LYS A 146 14.96 -7.25 5.11
CA LYS A 146 15.11 -7.36 3.65
C LYS A 146 13.75 -7.40 2.92
N GLY A 147 12.75 -6.75 3.51
CA GLY A 147 11.51 -6.44 2.85
C GLY A 147 11.76 -5.46 1.71
N GLN A 148 10.96 -5.56 0.66
CA GLN A 148 11.14 -4.76 -0.55
C GLN A 148 9.80 -4.22 -1.06
N CYS A 149 9.87 -3.17 -1.86
CA CYS A 149 8.71 -2.43 -2.33
C CYS A 149 8.53 -2.53 -3.84
N LEU A 150 7.27 -2.62 -4.26
CA LEU A 150 6.82 -2.36 -5.62
C LEU A 150 5.75 -1.26 -5.59
N GLY A 151 5.65 -0.49 -6.67
CA GLY A 151 4.64 0.56 -6.77
C GLY A 151 4.31 0.87 -8.23
N ILE A 152 3.04 0.72 -8.62
CA ILE A 152 2.58 1.18 -9.93
C ILE A 152 1.68 2.39 -9.71
N ILE A 153 2.15 3.54 -10.17
CA ILE A 153 1.50 4.83 -9.98
C ILE A 153 0.78 5.21 -11.27
N VAL A 154 -0.53 5.40 -11.20
CA VAL A 154 -1.39 5.80 -12.32
C VAL A 154 -1.95 7.20 -12.01
N PRO A 155 -1.35 8.26 -12.55
CA PRO A 155 -1.86 9.62 -12.39
C PRO A 155 -3.34 9.75 -12.74
N VAL A 156 -4.06 10.67 -12.09
CA VAL A 156 -5.50 10.90 -12.37
C VAL A 156 -5.78 11.23 -13.85
N ASP A 157 -4.82 11.84 -14.53
CA ASP A 157 -4.86 12.25 -15.93
C ASP A 157 -4.25 11.21 -16.89
N ALA A 158 -4.02 9.97 -16.44
CA ALA A 158 -3.57 8.88 -17.30
C ALA A 158 -4.64 8.52 -18.35
N LEU A 159 -4.20 8.23 -19.58
CA LEU A 159 -5.10 7.87 -20.69
C LEU A 159 -5.59 6.43 -20.56
N GLY A 160 -6.79 6.15 -21.08
CA GLY A 160 -7.41 4.83 -21.11
C GLY A 160 -8.48 4.65 -20.04
N ASP A 161 -9.41 3.73 -20.27
CA ASP A 161 -10.42 3.39 -19.27
C ASP A 161 -9.78 2.60 -18.13
N ARG A 162 -10.26 2.84 -16.91
CA ARG A 162 -9.88 2.05 -15.74
C ARG A 162 -10.86 0.90 -15.49
N LYS A 163 -12.05 0.96 -16.08
CA LYS A 163 -12.99 -0.17 -16.12
C LYS A 163 -12.73 -0.92 -17.42
N THR A 164 -12.13 -2.09 -17.31
CA THR A 164 -11.81 -2.91 -18.48
C THR A 164 -12.21 -4.34 -18.18
N GLU A 165 -12.60 -5.09 -19.22
CA GLU A 165 -12.93 -6.51 -19.07
C GLU A 165 -11.68 -7.38 -18.91
N VAL A 166 -10.51 -6.86 -19.27
CA VAL A 166 -9.21 -7.53 -19.15
C VAL A 166 -8.43 -7.02 -17.94
N LEU A 167 -7.37 -7.74 -17.58
CA LEU A 167 -6.48 -7.29 -16.50
C LEU A 167 -5.88 -5.93 -16.85
N ARG A 168 -6.13 -4.94 -15.99
CA ARG A 168 -5.65 -3.57 -16.20
C ARG A 168 -4.11 -3.55 -16.21
N LYS A 169 -3.56 -2.67 -17.03
CA LYS A 169 -2.13 -2.64 -17.38
C LYS A 169 -1.21 -2.49 -16.15
N ASP A 170 -1.64 -1.75 -15.15
CA ASP A 170 -0.92 -1.56 -13.90
C ASP A 170 -0.78 -2.85 -13.09
N TYR A 171 -1.82 -3.67 -12.95
CA TYR A 171 -1.68 -5.01 -12.35
C TYR A 171 -0.72 -5.88 -13.16
N ALA A 172 -0.86 -5.90 -14.49
CA ALA A 172 0.05 -6.66 -15.36
C ALA A 172 1.52 -6.20 -15.21
N TYR A 173 1.74 -4.90 -14.94
CA TYR A 173 3.05 -4.30 -14.69
C TYR A 173 3.59 -4.62 -13.29
N LEU A 174 2.72 -4.67 -12.28
CA LEU A 174 3.07 -5.09 -10.93
C LEU A 174 3.52 -6.56 -10.95
N PHE A 175 2.71 -7.45 -11.52
CA PHE A 175 3.03 -8.89 -11.61
C PHE A 175 4.28 -9.15 -12.44
N GLN A 176 4.52 -8.34 -13.48
CA GLN A 176 5.77 -8.41 -14.23
C GLN A 176 6.98 -8.16 -13.35
N ARG A 177 6.98 -7.05 -12.59
CA ARG A 177 8.11 -6.68 -11.72
C ARG A 177 8.32 -7.68 -10.60
N PHE A 178 7.23 -8.21 -10.05
CA PHE A 178 7.32 -9.25 -9.03
C PHE A 178 7.84 -10.56 -9.61
N PHE A 179 7.40 -10.96 -10.80
CA PHE A 179 7.96 -12.11 -11.50
C PHE A 179 9.47 -11.93 -11.69
N TYR A 180 9.91 -10.80 -12.22
CA TYR A 180 11.32 -10.48 -12.43
C TYR A 180 12.15 -10.51 -11.15
N PHE A 181 11.56 -10.04 -10.05
CA PHE A 181 12.17 -10.15 -8.74
C PHE A 181 12.37 -11.59 -8.30
N VAL A 182 11.33 -12.42 -8.38
CA VAL A 182 11.40 -13.84 -7.98
C VAL A 182 12.29 -14.64 -8.93
N ASP A 183 12.29 -14.31 -10.21
CA ASP A 183 13.12 -14.92 -11.24
C ASP A 183 14.61 -14.60 -11.05
N SER A 184 14.94 -13.45 -10.47
CA SER A 184 16.32 -13.13 -10.05
C SER A 184 16.83 -13.98 -8.87
N LYS A 185 15.97 -14.83 -8.28
CA LYS A 185 16.31 -15.72 -7.16
C LYS A 185 16.49 -17.16 -7.65
N PRO A 186 17.06 -18.07 -6.83
CA PRO A 186 17.18 -19.49 -7.18
C PRO A 186 15.88 -20.10 -7.73
N SER A 187 16.01 -21.05 -8.64
CA SER A 187 14.91 -21.66 -9.40
C SER A 187 13.89 -22.41 -8.55
N GLU A 188 14.20 -22.73 -7.30
CA GLU A 188 13.27 -23.33 -6.35
C GLU A 188 12.44 -22.28 -5.57
N HIS A 189 12.60 -20.99 -5.88
CA HIS A 189 11.83 -19.91 -5.29
C HIS A 189 10.53 -19.63 -6.03
N ALA A 190 9.45 -19.34 -5.31
CA ALA A 190 8.17 -18.99 -5.89
C ALA A 190 7.62 -17.69 -5.28
N GLY A 191 6.78 -16.98 -6.03
CA GLY A 191 6.06 -15.81 -5.57
C GLY A 191 4.61 -16.14 -5.25
N ILE A 192 4.11 -15.64 -4.13
CA ILE A 192 2.71 -15.75 -3.71
C ILE A 192 2.16 -14.33 -3.60
N ILE A 193 0.98 -14.09 -4.17
CA ILE A 193 0.33 -12.77 -4.14
C ILE A 193 -0.80 -12.78 -3.11
N VAL A 194 -0.81 -11.78 -2.24
CA VAL A 194 -1.79 -11.58 -1.18
C VAL A 194 -2.40 -10.20 -1.36
N PHE A 195 -3.71 -10.11 -1.54
CA PHE A 195 -4.44 -8.85 -1.70
C PHE A 195 -5.23 -8.51 -0.44
N ASP A 196 -5.39 -7.20 -0.17
CA ASP A 196 -6.45 -6.77 0.72
C ASP A 196 -7.81 -7.16 0.13
N GLU A 197 -8.76 -7.50 1.00
CA GLU A 197 -10.09 -7.87 0.58
C GLU A 197 -10.83 -6.65 0.02
N LEU A 198 -11.09 -6.67 -1.29
CA LEU A 198 -12.02 -5.75 -1.93
C LEU A 198 -13.46 -6.21 -1.69
N ASP A 199 -14.44 -5.37 -2.03
CA ASP A 199 -15.83 -5.83 -2.05
C ASP A 199 -15.95 -7.11 -2.89
N LYS A 200 -16.85 -8.02 -2.49
CA LYS A 200 -16.96 -9.35 -3.07
C LYS A 200 -17.09 -9.33 -4.60
N SER A 201 -17.77 -8.33 -5.16
CA SER A 201 -17.95 -8.22 -6.61
C SER A 201 -16.66 -7.81 -7.32
N ALA A 202 -15.92 -6.84 -6.78
CA ALA A 202 -14.61 -6.43 -7.29
C ALA A 202 -13.59 -7.57 -7.20
N SER A 203 -13.55 -8.31 -6.09
CA SER A 203 -12.69 -9.48 -5.91
C SER A 203 -12.93 -10.56 -6.95
N HIS A 204 -14.21 -10.86 -7.27
CA HIS A 204 -14.55 -11.81 -8.34
C HIS A 204 -14.15 -11.33 -9.74
N ILE A 205 -14.30 -10.04 -10.03
CA ILE A 205 -13.89 -9.45 -11.31
C ILE A 205 -12.37 -9.55 -11.48
N LEU A 206 -11.61 -9.13 -10.47
CA LEU A 206 -10.14 -9.19 -10.49
C LEU A 206 -9.65 -10.64 -10.65
N LEU A 207 -10.25 -11.60 -9.93
CA LEU A 207 -9.91 -13.00 -10.06
C LEU A 207 -10.14 -13.51 -11.49
N GLY A 208 -11.29 -13.19 -12.09
CA GLY A 208 -11.59 -13.57 -13.47
C GLY A 208 -10.59 -12.97 -14.48
N GLN A 209 -10.23 -11.70 -14.30
CA GLN A 209 -9.23 -11.02 -15.12
C GLN A 209 -7.83 -11.64 -14.98
N MET A 210 -7.41 -11.97 -13.75
CA MET A 210 -6.14 -12.64 -13.48
C MET A 210 -6.11 -14.04 -14.11
N GLN A 211 -7.17 -14.83 -13.95
CA GLN A 211 -7.27 -16.16 -14.55
C GLN A 211 -7.16 -16.10 -16.08
N ALA A 212 -7.88 -15.17 -16.73
CA ALA A 212 -7.76 -14.96 -18.16
C ALA A 212 -6.34 -14.52 -18.55
N TYR A 213 -5.73 -13.61 -17.80
CA TYR A 213 -4.37 -13.15 -18.03
C TYR A 213 -3.34 -14.30 -18.01
N TYR A 214 -3.34 -15.10 -16.94
CA TYR A 214 -2.37 -16.18 -16.74
C TYR A 214 -2.62 -17.39 -17.64
N ARG A 215 -3.87 -17.64 -18.07
CA ARG A 215 -4.23 -18.73 -18.97
C ARG A 215 -4.00 -18.38 -20.44
N ASP A 216 -4.51 -17.24 -20.88
CA ASP A 216 -4.70 -16.96 -22.30
C ASP A 216 -3.49 -16.26 -22.93
N TYR A 217 -2.72 -15.49 -22.14
CA TYR A 217 -1.55 -14.75 -22.64
C TYR A 217 -0.25 -15.53 -22.40
N GLN A 218 0.62 -15.59 -23.41
CA GLN A 218 1.92 -16.26 -23.32
C GLN A 218 2.77 -15.71 -22.16
N THR A 219 2.87 -14.39 -22.04
CA THR A 219 3.60 -13.76 -20.93
C THR A 219 2.99 -14.02 -19.56
N GLY A 220 1.67 -14.26 -19.49
CA GLY A 220 1.01 -14.72 -18.28
C GLY A 220 1.46 -16.13 -17.91
N ARG A 221 1.38 -17.07 -18.86
CA ARG A 221 1.82 -18.47 -18.65
C ARG A 221 3.28 -18.58 -18.22
N GLU A 222 4.19 -17.84 -18.87
CA GLU A 222 5.60 -17.79 -18.48
C GLU A 222 5.78 -17.31 -17.03
N ARG A 223 5.01 -16.30 -16.61
CA ARG A 223 5.08 -15.78 -15.23
C ARG A 223 4.53 -16.77 -14.20
N ALA A 224 3.54 -17.57 -14.58
CA ALA A 224 2.95 -18.58 -13.71
C ALA A 224 3.94 -19.73 -13.38
N GLU A 225 5.07 -19.85 -14.10
CA GLU A 225 6.13 -20.80 -13.75
C GLU A 225 6.84 -20.44 -12.44
N ARG A 226 6.81 -19.16 -12.06
CA ARG A 226 7.47 -18.63 -10.86
C ARG A 226 6.49 -18.03 -9.85
N LEU A 227 5.26 -17.70 -10.28
CA LEU A 227 4.25 -17.06 -9.45
C LEU A 227 3.02 -17.96 -9.30
N VAL A 228 2.43 -17.99 -8.11
CA VAL A 228 1.09 -18.53 -7.88
C VAL A 228 0.07 -17.49 -8.34
N PRO A 229 -0.69 -17.74 -9.43
CA PRO A 229 -1.56 -16.73 -10.04
C PRO A 229 -2.89 -16.58 -9.32
N GLU A 230 -3.24 -17.49 -8.41
CA GLU A 230 -4.43 -17.39 -7.57
C GLU A 230 -4.12 -16.52 -6.34
N PRO A 231 -4.73 -15.33 -6.21
CA PRO A 231 -4.49 -14.45 -5.08
C PRO A 231 -5.15 -14.96 -3.79
N PHE A 232 -4.45 -14.77 -2.67
CA PHE A 232 -5.06 -14.90 -1.33
C PHE A 232 -5.64 -13.55 -0.92
N PHE A 233 -6.94 -13.49 -0.65
CA PHE A 233 -7.57 -12.29 -0.08
C PHE A 233 -7.56 -12.37 1.44
N VAL A 234 -7.16 -11.29 2.10
CA VAL A 234 -7.09 -11.19 3.56
C VAL A 234 -7.67 -9.86 4.04
N HIS A 235 -8.13 -9.79 5.29
CA HIS A 235 -8.58 -8.53 5.87
C HIS A 235 -7.39 -7.67 6.33
N SER A 236 -7.39 -6.39 5.94
CA SER A 236 -6.35 -5.40 6.28
C SER A 236 -6.18 -5.15 7.79
N ASP A 237 -7.25 -5.24 8.59
CA ASP A 237 -7.18 -5.02 10.05
C ASP A 237 -6.44 -6.13 10.80
N LEU A 238 -6.19 -7.27 10.15
CA LEU A 238 -5.51 -8.45 10.72
C LEU A 238 -4.12 -8.70 10.15
N THR A 239 -3.74 -8.07 9.04
CA THR A 239 -2.55 -8.45 8.27
C THR A 239 -1.51 -7.33 8.18
N ILE A 240 -0.42 -7.43 8.93
CA ILE A 240 0.68 -6.44 8.92
C ILE A 240 1.23 -6.19 7.50
N GLY A 241 1.38 -7.24 6.69
CA GLY A 241 1.89 -7.08 5.32
C GLY A 241 1.01 -6.19 4.44
N ILE A 242 -0.31 -6.29 4.59
CA ILE A 242 -1.27 -5.40 3.92
C ILE A 242 -1.17 -3.98 4.47
N GLN A 243 -1.03 -3.80 5.78
CA GLN A 243 -0.85 -2.45 6.37
C GLN A 243 0.41 -1.75 5.85
N VAL A 244 1.49 -2.49 5.60
CA VAL A 244 2.69 -1.94 4.97
C VAL A 244 2.42 -1.56 3.51
N ALA A 245 1.72 -2.42 2.76
CA ALA A 245 1.34 -2.14 1.37
C ALA A 245 0.42 -0.91 1.25
N ASP A 246 -0.56 -0.75 2.14
CA ASP A 246 -1.43 0.43 2.24
C ASP A 246 -0.62 1.72 2.47
N LEU A 247 0.31 1.68 3.43
CA LEU A 247 1.19 2.82 3.71
C LEU A 247 2.04 3.19 2.49
N ILE A 248 2.60 2.19 1.80
CA ILE A 248 3.34 2.39 0.54
C ILE A 248 2.44 3.05 -0.50
N ALA A 249 1.25 2.48 -0.74
CA ALA A 249 0.31 2.99 -1.74
C ALA A 249 -0.09 4.44 -1.44
N TYR A 250 -0.40 4.74 -0.18
CA TYR A 250 -0.76 6.09 0.26
C TYR A 250 0.39 7.08 0.10
N ILE A 251 1.60 6.74 0.54
CA ILE A 251 2.77 7.62 0.48
C ILE A 251 3.15 7.90 -0.97
N LEU A 252 3.14 6.88 -1.84
CA LEU A 252 3.40 7.08 -3.27
C LEU A 252 2.28 7.90 -3.92
N SER A 253 1.00 7.62 -3.63
CA SER A 253 -0.12 8.37 -4.20
C SER A 253 -0.03 9.85 -3.88
N TRP A 254 0.30 10.21 -2.65
CA TRP A 254 0.26 11.61 -2.20
C TRP A 254 1.61 12.33 -2.18
N GLY A 255 2.71 11.59 -2.12
CA GLY A 255 4.07 12.11 -1.94
C GLY A 255 4.93 12.02 -3.19
N HIS A 256 4.63 11.12 -4.14
CA HIS A 256 5.41 10.99 -5.36
C HIS A 256 5.22 12.21 -6.27
N GLY A 257 6.33 12.81 -6.70
CA GLY A 257 6.31 13.94 -7.63
C GLY A 257 6.00 13.47 -9.06
N PHE A 258 5.18 14.21 -9.78
CA PHE A 258 4.89 13.91 -11.19
C PHE A 258 5.66 14.86 -12.11
N ASN A 259 6.20 14.33 -13.20
CA ASN A 259 6.78 15.12 -14.28
C ASN A 259 5.69 15.73 -15.19
N ARG A 260 4.62 16.28 -14.59
CA ARG A 260 3.52 16.98 -15.26
C ARG A 260 3.11 18.18 -14.42
N ARG A 261 2.98 19.35 -15.05
CA ARG A 261 2.69 20.61 -14.35
C ARG A 261 1.23 20.71 -13.87
N GLU A 262 0.32 19.99 -14.51
CA GLU A 262 -1.13 20.17 -14.37
C GLU A 262 -1.78 19.24 -13.33
N ILE A 263 -1.06 18.26 -12.79
CA ILE A 263 -1.64 17.34 -11.81
C ILE A 263 -1.87 18.08 -10.48
N VAL A 264 -3.14 18.13 -10.09
CA VAL A 264 -3.61 18.68 -8.81
C VAL A 264 -4.40 17.59 -8.08
N PRO A 265 -4.13 17.36 -6.79
CA PRO A 265 -3.18 18.08 -5.93
C PRO A 265 -1.70 17.76 -6.24
N LYS A 266 -0.82 18.71 -5.94
CA LYS A 266 0.63 18.49 -6.01
C LYS A 266 1.08 17.54 -4.90
N ALA A 267 2.23 16.89 -5.13
CA ALA A 267 2.91 16.07 -4.14
C ALA A 267 3.06 16.81 -2.79
N ARG A 268 2.77 16.10 -1.70
CA ARG A 268 2.81 16.63 -0.33
C ARG A 268 4.26 16.64 0.17
N PRO A 269 4.87 17.81 0.43
CA PRO A 269 6.29 17.89 0.80
C PRO A 269 6.60 17.20 2.12
N GLU A 270 5.64 17.15 3.06
CA GLU A 270 5.83 16.48 4.34
C GLU A 270 5.99 14.94 4.22
N LEU A 271 5.65 14.35 3.05
CA LEU A 271 5.83 12.92 2.77
C LEU A 271 7.16 12.60 2.08
N ALA A 272 7.94 13.59 1.65
CA ALA A 272 9.14 13.37 0.83
C ALA A 272 10.17 12.45 1.49
N SER A 273 10.39 12.58 2.81
CA SER A 273 11.30 11.69 3.56
C SER A 273 10.82 10.24 3.65
N LEU A 274 9.51 10.00 3.55
CA LEU A 274 8.94 8.66 3.52
C LEU A 274 9.01 8.07 2.11
N VAL A 275 8.82 8.90 1.07
CA VAL A 275 9.06 8.50 -0.33
C VAL A 275 10.50 8.02 -0.48
N ALA A 276 11.49 8.76 0.05
CA ALA A 276 12.89 8.35 -0.01
C ALA A 276 13.13 6.96 0.62
N GLN A 277 12.54 6.70 1.80
CA GLN A 277 12.64 5.37 2.44
C GLN A 277 11.98 4.26 1.62
N ILE A 278 10.88 4.55 0.92
CA ILE A 278 10.24 3.59 0.02
C ILE A 278 11.12 3.32 -1.20
N GLU A 279 11.75 4.35 -1.77
CA GLU A 279 12.68 4.19 -2.89
C GLU A 279 13.91 3.35 -2.49
N ASP A 280 14.40 3.48 -1.26
CA ASP A 280 15.49 2.62 -0.73
C ASP A 280 15.08 1.14 -0.57
N LEU A 281 13.77 0.87 -0.48
CA LEU A 281 13.21 -0.50 -0.43
C LEU A 281 12.86 -1.03 -1.83
N ARG A 282 12.95 -0.21 -2.88
CA ARG A 282 12.47 -0.56 -4.22
C ARG A 282 13.15 -1.81 -4.76
N ILE A 283 12.34 -2.69 -5.33
CA ILE A 283 12.84 -3.83 -6.11
C ILE A 283 13.34 -3.32 -7.45
N ASP A 284 14.64 -3.40 -7.70
CA ASP A 284 15.21 -3.20 -9.03
C ASP A 284 15.77 -4.52 -9.56
N ALA A 285 15.44 -4.85 -10.81
CA ALA A 285 15.88 -6.08 -11.47
C ALA A 285 16.49 -5.80 -12.84
N HIS A 286 17.50 -6.57 -13.23
CA HIS A 286 18.10 -6.52 -14.56
C HIS A 286 17.81 -7.79 -15.34
N ILE A 287 17.30 -7.64 -16.55
CA ILE A 287 16.78 -8.77 -17.36
C ILE A 287 17.16 -8.55 -18.80
N ASN A 288 17.92 -9.47 -19.37
CA ASN A 288 18.40 -9.38 -20.74
C ASN A 288 19.04 -8.00 -21.03
N GLY A 289 19.75 -7.43 -20.05
CA GLY A 289 20.38 -6.11 -20.13
C GLY A 289 19.45 -4.91 -19.89
N MET A 290 18.13 -5.11 -19.73
CA MET A 290 17.17 -4.04 -19.42
C MET A 290 16.93 -3.91 -17.92
N HIS A 291 16.82 -2.69 -17.43
CA HIS A 291 16.51 -2.40 -16.04
C HIS A 291 14.98 -2.31 -15.84
N SER A 292 14.46 -3.07 -14.87
CA SER A 292 13.08 -3.02 -14.41
C SER A 292 13.02 -2.32 -13.05
N GLN A 293 12.45 -1.12 -13.05
CA GLN A 293 12.25 -0.31 -11.85
C GLN A 293 11.01 -0.78 -11.09
N GLY A 294 11.14 -1.05 -9.78
CA GLY A 294 10.04 -1.56 -8.95
C GLY A 294 8.92 -0.56 -8.69
N VAL A 295 9.26 0.73 -8.67
CA VAL A 295 8.33 1.85 -8.61
C VAL A 295 8.30 2.51 -9.99
N SER A 296 7.11 2.67 -10.57
CA SER A 296 6.98 3.22 -11.92
C SER A 296 5.68 3.97 -12.12
N VAL A 297 5.70 4.95 -13.02
CA VAL A 297 4.53 5.76 -13.38
C VAL A 297 3.97 5.31 -14.73
N VAL A 298 2.67 5.00 -14.78
CA VAL A 298 1.96 4.59 -15.99
C VAL A 298 1.01 5.70 -16.43
N TYR A 299 1.43 6.45 -17.45
CA TYR A 299 0.67 7.57 -18.01
C TYR A 299 -0.39 7.19 -19.04
N ASP A 300 -0.40 5.93 -19.49
CA ASP A 300 -1.30 5.44 -20.54
C ASP A 300 -1.60 3.96 -20.31
N LEU A 301 -2.82 3.71 -19.85
CA LEU A 301 -3.41 2.39 -19.58
C LEU A 301 -3.92 1.70 -20.84
N ARG A 302 -4.05 2.41 -21.97
CA ARG A 302 -4.54 1.81 -23.21
C ARG A 302 -3.66 0.65 -23.66
N THR A 303 -4.31 -0.42 -24.10
CA THR A 303 -3.71 -1.57 -24.79
C THR A 303 -3.10 -1.15 -26.13
N ARG A 304 -2.22 -2.00 -26.69
CA ARG A 304 -1.66 -1.75 -28.03
C ARG A 304 -2.75 -1.58 -29.09
N THR A 305 -3.82 -2.37 -29.00
CA THR A 305 -4.95 -2.32 -29.94
C THR A 305 -5.70 -0.99 -29.86
N GLU A 306 -5.94 -0.47 -28.66
CA GLU A 306 -6.60 0.83 -28.47
C GLU A 306 -5.74 2.00 -28.94
N LYS A 307 -4.41 1.92 -28.75
CA LYS A 307 -3.48 2.93 -29.29
C LYS A 307 -3.47 2.94 -30.82
N GLY A 308 -3.51 1.76 -31.45
CA GLY A 308 -3.56 1.62 -32.91
C GLY A 308 -4.83 2.19 -33.55
N LYS A 309 -5.98 2.07 -32.87
CA LYS A 309 -7.26 2.64 -33.33
C LYS A 309 -7.29 4.19 -33.30
N GLY A 310 -6.46 4.82 -32.45
CA GLY A 310 -6.36 6.29 -32.37
C GLY A 310 -5.51 6.93 -33.46
N ASN A 311 -4.66 6.17 -34.16
CA ASN A 311 -3.72 6.71 -35.16
C ASN A 311 -4.31 6.87 -36.57
N VAL A 312 -5.60 6.58 -36.79
CA VAL A 312 -6.25 6.81 -38.10
C VAL A 312 -6.66 8.29 -38.26
N ALA A 313 -6.64 9.10 -37.19
CA ALA A 313 -7.04 10.50 -37.24
C ALA A 313 -5.89 11.52 -37.16
N ASP A 314 -4.63 11.11 -36.94
CA ASP A 314 -3.53 12.06 -36.68
C ASP A 314 -2.18 11.63 -37.29
N ALA A 315 -2.18 11.43 -38.61
CA ALA A 315 -1.02 10.98 -39.39
C ALA A 315 0.01 12.09 -39.68
N THR A 316 0.26 13.04 -38.76
CA THR A 316 1.23 14.13 -39.02
C THR A 316 2.19 14.49 -37.87
N LYS A 317 2.56 13.54 -36.98
CA LYS A 317 3.72 13.77 -36.09
C LYS A 317 4.64 12.55 -35.95
N PRO A 318 5.98 12.72 -36.06
CA PRO A 318 6.94 11.63 -36.11
C PRO A 318 7.12 10.95 -34.76
N SER A 319 7.27 9.63 -34.83
CA SER A 319 7.46 8.71 -33.72
C SER A 319 8.80 8.90 -33.02
N TRP A 320 8.78 9.00 -31.70
CA TRP A 320 9.96 8.77 -30.87
C TRP A 320 9.63 7.81 -29.71
N ILE A 321 10.39 6.70 -29.73
CA ILE A 321 11.05 6.00 -28.62
C ILE A 321 10.27 4.89 -27.87
N LEU A 322 10.81 3.67 -28.06
CA LEU A 322 11.13 2.57 -27.13
C LEU A 322 10.46 2.58 -25.74
#